data_AF-A0A0B7GMC4-F1
#
_entry.id   AF-A0A0B7GMC4-F1
#
_cell.length_a   1.000
_cell.length_b   1.000
_cell.length_c   1.000
_cell.angle_alpha   90.00
_cell.angle_beta   90.00
_cell.angle_gamma   90.00
#
_symmetry.space_group_name_H-M   'P 1'
#
loop_
_entity.id
_entity.type
_entity.pdbx_description
1 polymer ?
#
loop_
_entity_poly.entity_id
_entity_poly.type
_entity_poly.pdbx_seq_one_letter_code
_entity_poly.pdbx_strand_id
1 'polypeptide(L)'
;MKKKNIVVISIILVVLALATGYYFFIFTPHQKAVSNFEKAVEMLKGNNKEIEEQVAAATKLTKDKAEPLDASSLEELKTAVSNAKEEIRKVPKMETSTSDIENQAKEIAVPIDYSVTQKNLSEKMANYEKSVIQLKQITNPSSSFVEERLREIDTVTEVQSATENHVPNGHLNKQGGYTASVYFSDNQVTESVEGVDIVDKGTDVGGNIEVYKTKEEAEKRNTYLSAFDGNGILNPGSHYVYGTIVIRTSRHLTANQQTGLTEKIYQKLIEIK
;
A
#
# COMPACT_ATOMS: atom_id res chain seq x y z
N MET A 1 -24.26 -86.57 -18.57
CA MET A 1 -23.23 -85.50 -18.66
C MET A 1 -23.68 -84.23 -19.42
N LYS A 2 -24.53 -84.30 -20.46
CA LYS A 2 -24.93 -83.12 -21.25
C LYS A 2 -25.72 -82.03 -20.48
N LYS A 3 -26.67 -82.39 -19.60
CA LYS A 3 -27.48 -81.41 -18.84
C LYS A 3 -26.67 -80.55 -17.85
N LYS A 4 -25.68 -81.14 -17.16
CA LYS A 4 -24.85 -80.43 -16.15
C LYS A 4 -23.93 -79.39 -16.82
N ASN A 5 -23.39 -79.71 -18.01
CA ASN A 5 -22.56 -78.79 -18.79
C ASN A 5 -23.37 -77.63 -19.40
N ILE A 6 -24.62 -77.88 -19.81
CA ILE A 6 -25.53 -76.80 -20.29
C ILE A 6 -25.85 -75.81 -19.17
N VAL A 7 -26.13 -76.29 -17.95
CA VAL A 7 -26.40 -75.42 -16.79
C VAL A 7 -25.19 -74.55 -16.44
N VAL A 8 -23.97 -75.09 -16.48
CA VAL A 8 -22.74 -74.34 -16.21
C VAL A 8 -22.49 -73.26 -17.26
N ILE A 9 -22.67 -73.57 -18.55
CA ILE A 9 -22.52 -72.61 -19.65
C ILE A 9 -23.55 -71.48 -19.53
N SER A 10 -24.81 -71.79 -19.21
CA SER A 10 -25.86 -70.78 -18.98
C SER A 10 -25.54 -69.85 -17.81
N ILE A 11 -25.00 -70.37 -16.70
CA ILE A 11 -24.58 -69.54 -15.55
C ILE A 11 -23.44 -68.60 -15.95
N ILE A 12 -22.44 -69.09 -16.69
CA ILE A 12 -21.32 -68.28 -17.18
C ILE A 12 -21.81 -67.15 -18.09
N LEU A 13 -22.75 -67.43 -18.99
CA LEU A 13 -23.35 -66.41 -19.86
C LEU A 13 -24.12 -65.35 -19.07
N VAL A 14 -24.85 -65.74 -18.02
CA VAL A 14 -25.54 -64.79 -17.14
C VAL A 14 -24.54 -63.91 -16.38
N VAL A 15 -23.47 -64.49 -15.83
CA VAL A 15 -22.41 -63.73 -15.14
C VAL A 15 -21.71 -62.76 -16.09
N LEU A 16 -21.39 -63.19 -17.31
CA LEU A 16 -20.82 -62.33 -18.35
C LEU A 16 -21.78 -61.19 -18.71
N ALA A 17 -23.07 -61.47 -18.91
CA ALA A 17 -24.08 -60.47 -19.20
C ALA A 17 -24.22 -59.44 -18.06
N LEU A 18 -24.22 -59.88 -16.81
CA LEU A 18 -24.25 -59.02 -15.62
C LEU A 18 -22.98 -58.16 -15.51
N ALA A 19 -21.81 -58.73 -15.77
CA ALA A 19 -20.54 -57.99 -15.76
C ALA A 19 -20.50 -56.93 -16.85
N THR A 20 -20.92 -57.25 -18.08
CA THR A 20 -21.04 -56.26 -19.16
C THR A 20 -22.09 -55.21 -18.84
N GLY A 21 -23.23 -55.59 -18.27
CA GLY A 21 -24.27 -54.65 -17.85
C GLY A 21 -23.75 -53.68 -16.79
N TYR A 22 -23.09 -54.18 -15.74
CA TYR A 22 -22.44 -53.34 -14.73
C TYR A 22 -21.42 -52.38 -15.35
N TYR A 23 -20.58 -52.89 -16.25
CA TYR A 23 -19.55 -52.09 -16.91
C TYR A 23 -20.15 -50.92 -17.72
N PHE A 24 -21.15 -51.21 -18.57
CA PHE A 24 -21.74 -50.20 -19.46
C PHE A 24 -22.73 -49.27 -18.76
N PHE A 25 -23.51 -49.74 -17.78
CA PHE A 25 -24.56 -48.96 -17.15
C PHE A 25 -24.15 -48.29 -15.83
N ILE A 26 -23.11 -48.78 -15.15
CA ILE A 26 -22.68 -48.25 -13.83
C ILE A 26 -21.26 -47.69 -13.91
N PHE A 27 -20.29 -48.51 -14.27
CA PHE A 27 -18.87 -48.11 -14.22
C PHE A 27 -18.53 -47.01 -15.23
N THR A 28 -18.89 -47.18 -16.50
CA THR A 28 -18.54 -46.23 -17.57
C THR A 28 -19.17 -44.84 -17.36
N PRO A 29 -20.47 -44.72 -17.03
CA PRO A 29 -21.08 -43.43 -16.72
C PRO A 29 -20.47 -42.76 -15.50
N HIS A 30 -20.16 -43.53 -14.44
CA HIS A 30 -19.52 -43.01 -13.25
C HIS A 30 -18.13 -42.43 -13.56
N GLN A 31 -17.29 -43.16 -14.30
CA GLN A 31 -15.97 -42.68 -14.72
C GLN A 31 -16.07 -41.40 -15.58
N LYS A 32 -17.09 -41.30 -16.43
CA LYS A 32 -17.34 -40.09 -17.23
C LYS A 32 -17.70 -38.90 -16.34
N ALA A 33 -18.53 -39.10 -15.32
CA ALA A 33 -18.89 -38.06 -14.35
C ALA A 33 -17.65 -37.57 -13.59
N VAL A 34 -16.82 -38.49 -13.10
CA VAL A 34 -15.54 -38.17 -12.43
C VAL A 34 -14.63 -37.37 -13.35
N SER A 35 -14.43 -37.80 -14.60
CA SER A 35 -13.59 -37.09 -15.57
C SER A 35 -14.11 -35.66 -15.87
N ASN A 36 -15.43 -35.48 -15.96
CA ASN A 36 -16.02 -34.16 -16.15
C ASN A 36 -15.81 -33.25 -14.94
N PHE A 37 -15.96 -33.80 -13.73
CA PHE A 37 -15.68 -33.08 -12.49
C PHE A 37 -14.22 -32.64 -12.44
N GLU A 38 -13.27 -33.54 -12.72
CA GLU A 38 -11.83 -33.22 -12.72
C GLU A 38 -11.48 -32.09 -13.71
N LYS A 39 -12.05 -32.14 -14.92
CA LYS A 39 -11.88 -31.07 -15.92
C LYS A 39 -12.47 -29.74 -15.45
N ALA A 40 -13.65 -29.75 -14.83
CA ALA A 40 -14.26 -28.55 -14.29
C ALA A 40 -13.41 -27.97 -13.16
N VAL A 41 -12.85 -28.82 -12.29
CA VAL A 41 -11.93 -28.40 -11.23
C VAL A 41 -10.63 -27.82 -11.78
N GLU A 42 -10.05 -28.42 -12.82
CA GLU A 42 -8.85 -27.89 -13.47
C GLU A 42 -9.12 -26.51 -14.09
N MET A 43 -10.26 -26.34 -14.76
CA MET A 43 -10.69 -25.04 -15.29
C MET A 43 -10.90 -24.01 -14.18
N LEU A 44 -11.56 -24.38 -13.08
CA LEU A 44 -11.77 -23.48 -11.94
C LEU A 44 -10.43 -23.05 -11.33
N LYS A 45 -9.49 -23.97 -11.11
CA LYS A 45 -8.14 -23.64 -10.62
C LYS A 45 -7.40 -22.71 -11.57
N GLY A 46 -7.52 -22.95 -12.88
CA GLY A 46 -6.98 -22.05 -13.90
C GLY A 46 -7.54 -20.64 -13.80
N ASN A 47 -8.86 -20.52 -13.66
CA ASN A 47 -9.55 -19.22 -13.51
C ASN A 47 -9.20 -18.52 -12.19
N ASN A 48 -9.02 -19.26 -11.10
CA ASN A 48 -8.65 -18.71 -9.80
C ASN A 48 -7.18 -18.27 -9.72
N LYS A 49 -6.30 -18.80 -10.59
CA LYS A 49 -4.86 -18.66 -10.45
C LYS A 49 -4.40 -17.21 -10.26
N GLU A 50 -4.85 -16.30 -11.13
CA GLU A 50 -4.41 -14.91 -11.10
C GLU A 50 -4.88 -14.17 -9.83
N ILE A 51 -6.15 -14.34 -9.43
CA ILE A 51 -6.66 -13.71 -8.21
C ILE A 51 -6.00 -14.33 -6.96
N GLU A 52 -5.70 -15.63 -6.95
CA GLU A 52 -4.96 -16.27 -5.85
C GLU A 52 -3.52 -15.72 -5.73
N GLU A 53 -2.83 -15.52 -6.85
CA GLU A 53 -1.50 -14.89 -6.90
C GLU A 53 -1.54 -13.44 -6.39
N GLN A 54 -2.52 -12.64 -6.81
CA GLN A 54 -2.70 -11.27 -6.32
C GLN A 54 -3.03 -11.23 -4.82
N VAL A 55 -3.93 -12.09 -4.35
CA VAL A 55 -4.26 -12.21 -2.92
C VAL A 55 -3.03 -12.60 -2.11
N ALA A 56 -2.18 -13.49 -2.62
CA ALA A 56 -0.93 -13.85 -1.96
C ALA A 56 0.04 -12.67 -1.88
N ALA A 57 0.21 -11.92 -2.96
CA ALA A 57 1.04 -10.71 -3.00
C ALA A 57 0.55 -9.64 -2.02
N ALA A 58 -0.74 -9.31 -2.04
CA ALA A 58 -1.37 -8.36 -1.12
C ALA A 58 -1.28 -8.83 0.35
N THR A 59 -1.45 -10.13 0.60
CA THR A 59 -1.29 -10.72 1.94
C THR A 59 0.16 -10.59 2.43
N LYS A 60 1.15 -10.63 1.54
CA LYS A 60 2.56 -10.41 1.91
C LYS A 60 2.79 -8.95 2.31
N LEU A 61 2.34 -7.99 1.49
CA LEU A 61 2.47 -6.55 1.77
C LEU A 61 1.90 -6.19 3.15
N THR A 62 0.72 -6.70 3.49
CA THR A 62 0.07 -6.43 4.79
C THR A 62 0.81 -7.02 5.99
N LYS A 63 1.71 -7.99 5.78
CA LYS A 63 2.55 -8.61 6.82
C LYS A 63 3.91 -7.95 7.00
N ASP A 64 4.39 -7.22 5.98
CA ASP A 64 5.71 -6.56 6.01
C ASP A 64 5.76 -5.40 7.03
N LYS A 65 4.61 -4.98 7.57
CA LYS A 65 4.45 -3.96 8.64
C LYS A 65 5.10 -2.60 8.32
N ALA A 66 5.32 -2.29 7.04
CA ALA A 66 5.74 -0.96 6.64
C ALA A 66 4.63 0.04 6.99
N GLU A 67 5.01 1.13 7.64
CA GLU A 67 4.07 2.19 8.01
C GLU A 67 3.74 3.02 6.76
N PRO A 68 2.46 3.20 6.41
CA PRO A 68 2.03 4.09 5.34
C PRO A 68 1.85 5.53 5.88
N LEU A 69 1.99 6.53 5.01
CA LEU A 69 1.67 7.92 5.33
C LEU A 69 0.20 8.09 5.73
N ASP A 70 -0.68 7.49 4.94
CA ASP A 70 -2.12 7.34 5.21
C ASP A 70 -2.39 5.96 5.81
N ALA A 71 -2.66 5.93 7.11
CA ALA A 71 -2.98 4.72 7.86
C ALA A 71 -4.19 3.94 7.32
N SER A 72 -5.14 4.63 6.69
CA SER A 72 -6.35 3.98 6.14
C SER A 72 -6.01 3.04 4.98
N SER A 73 -4.99 3.35 4.19
CA SER A 73 -4.57 2.55 3.04
C SER A 73 -4.23 1.08 3.38
N LEU A 74 -3.64 0.83 4.55
CA LEU A 74 -3.34 -0.52 5.01
C LEU A 74 -4.62 -1.28 5.41
N GLU A 75 -5.53 -0.62 6.11
CA GLU A 75 -6.80 -1.24 6.53
C GLU A 75 -7.68 -1.54 5.31
N GLU A 76 -7.77 -0.62 4.35
CA GLU A 76 -8.46 -0.84 3.09
C GLU A 76 -7.89 -2.03 2.30
N LEU A 77 -6.55 -2.16 2.24
CA LEU A 77 -5.89 -3.31 1.60
C LEU A 77 -6.22 -4.62 2.33
N LYS A 78 -6.21 -4.64 3.68
CA LYS A 78 -6.59 -5.83 4.46
C LYS A 78 -8.04 -6.24 4.20
N THR A 79 -8.96 -5.27 4.16
CA THR A 79 -10.36 -5.53 3.84
C THR A 79 -10.52 -6.07 2.42
N ALA A 80 -9.84 -5.47 1.43
CA ALA A 80 -9.86 -5.96 0.05
C ALA A 80 -9.33 -7.40 -0.07
N VAL A 81 -8.26 -7.74 0.65
CA VAL A 81 -7.73 -9.11 0.73
C VAL A 81 -8.75 -10.08 1.33
N SER A 82 -9.47 -9.68 2.38
CA SER A 82 -10.49 -10.53 3.02
C SER A 82 -11.64 -10.80 2.05
N ASN A 83 -12.18 -9.76 1.43
CA ASN A 83 -13.29 -9.87 0.49
C ASN A 83 -12.91 -10.75 -0.72
N ALA A 84 -11.72 -10.54 -1.28
CA ALA A 84 -11.23 -11.36 -2.39
C ALA A 84 -11.13 -12.85 -2.02
N LYS A 85 -10.69 -13.18 -0.78
CA LYS A 85 -10.64 -14.58 -0.30
C LYS A 85 -12.02 -15.22 -0.16
N GLU A 86 -13.05 -14.45 0.13
CA GLU A 86 -14.42 -14.94 0.24
C GLU A 86 -15.05 -15.18 -1.14
N GLU A 87 -14.70 -14.34 -2.13
CA GLU A 87 -15.19 -14.47 -3.51
C GLU A 87 -14.51 -15.58 -4.32
N ILE A 88 -13.27 -15.97 -3.96
CA ILE A 88 -12.59 -17.10 -4.60
C ILE A 88 -13.39 -18.39 -4.38
N ARG A 89 -13.87 -18.97 -5.48
CA ARG A 89 -14.66 -20.20 -5.44
C ARG A 89 -13.76 -21.36 -5.03
N LYS A 90 -14.20 -22.08 -4.00
CA LYS A 90 -13.49 -23.25 -3.48
C LYS A 90 -13.86 -24.49 -4.28
N VAL A 91 -12.88 -25.36 -4.48
CA VAL A 91 -13.12 -26.71 -5.03
C VAL A 91 -13.89 -27.52 -3.98
N PRO A 92 -15.12 -27.97 -4.28
CA PRO A 92 -15.87 -28.79 -3.34
C PRO A 92 -15.26 -30.19 -3.24
N LYS A 93 -15.60 -30.90 -2.16
CA LYS A 93 -15.32 -32.34 -2.08
C LYS A 93 -16.21 -33.06 -3.10
N MET A 94 -15.61 -33.97 -3.87
CA MET A 94 -16.33 -34.77 -4.87
C MET A 94 -17.38 -35.65 -4.18
N GLU A 95 -18.62 -35.62 -4.69
CA GLU A 95 -19.67 -36.55 -4.25
C GLU A 95 -19.39 -37.99 -4.68
N THR A 96 -20.20 -38.92 -4.16
CA THR A 96 -20.03 -40.36 -4.41
C THR A 96 -21.00 -40.92 -5.44
N SER A 97 -22.17 -40.32 -5.64
CA SER A 97 -23.16 -40.78 -6.61
C SER A 97 -22.90 -40.17 -7.98
N THR A 98 -23.12 -40.93 -9.06
CA THR A 98 -22.87 -40.46 -10.43
C THR A 98 -23.66 -39.20 -10.78
N SER A 99 -24.94 -39.13 -10.41
CA SER A 99 -25.78 -37.96 -10.69
C SER A 99 -25.30 -36.71 -9.95
N ASP A 100 -24.85 -36.87 -8.71
CA ASP A 100 -24.42 -35.74 -7.90
C ASP A 100 -23.06 -35.21 -8.38
N ILE A 101 -22.15 -36.10 -8.78
CA ILE A 101 -20.87 -35.72 -9.42
C ILE A 101 -21.13 -34.93 -10.71
N GLU A 102 -22.06 -35.39 -11.56
CA GLU A 102 -22.42 -34.67 -12.79
C GLU A 102 -23.01 -33.28 -12.52
N ASN A 103 -23.82 -33.14 -11.47
CA ASN A 103 -24.37 -31.85 -11.06
C ASN A 103 -23.28 -30.92 -10.50
N GLN A 104 -22.39 -31.43 -9.63
CA GLN A 104 -21.24 -30.67 -9.15
C GLN A 104 -20.35 -30.18 -10.29
N ALA A 105 -20.05 -31.04 -11.28
CA ALA A 105 -19.24 -30.67 -12.43
C ALA A 105 -19.85 -29.48 -13.21
N LYS A 106 -21.18 -29.46 -13.37
CA LYS A 106 -21.90 -28.35 -14.02
C LYS A 106 -21.86 -27.07 -13.21
N GLU A 107 -22.04 -27.15 -11.90
CA GLU A 107 -21.97 -25.99 -10.99
C GLU A 107 -20.57 -25.37 -10.97
N ILE A 108 -19.52 -26.20 -10.93
CA ILE A 108 -18.12 -25.74 -10.98
C ILE A 108 -17.80 -25.06 -12.31
N ALA A 109 -18.31 -25.62 -13.42
CA ALA A 109 -18.05 -25.12 -14.77
C ALA A 109 -18.76 -23.79 -15.11
N VAL A 110 -19.60 -23.25 -14.21
CA VAL A 110 -20.18 -21.92 -14.38
C VAL A 110 -19.05 -20.89 -14.54
N PRO A 111 -19.06 -20.02 -15.57
CA PRO A 111 -18.02 -19.01 -15.74
C PRO A 111 -17.87 -18.12 -14.50
N ILE A 112 -16.65 -17.73 -14.19
CA ILE A 112 -16.35 -16.73 -13.16
C ILE A 112 -15.57 -15.59 -13.77
N ASP A 113 -15.87 -14.38 -13.32
CA ASP A 113 -15.12 -13.18 -13.65
C ASP A 113 -14.68 -12.51 -12.36
N TYR A 114 -13.36 -12.40 -12.17
CA TYR A 114 -12.74 -11.74 -11.03
C TYR A 114 -12.26 -10.33 -11.37
N SER A 115 -12.53 -9.81 -12.57
CA SER A 115 -11.94 -8.55 -13.07
C SER A 115 -12.16 -7.37 -12.13
N VAL A 116 -13.35 -7.25 -11.55
CA VAL A 116 -13.69 -6.17 -10.59
C VAL A 116 -12.85 -6.30 -9.32
N THR A 117 -12.77 -7.50 -8.77
CA THR A 117 -12.04 -7.82 -7.53
C THR A 117 -10.53 -7.68 -7.72
N GLN A 118 -10.01 -8.15 -8.85
CA GLN A 118 -8.60 -8.00 -9.25
C GLN A 118 -8.22 -6.52 -9.40
N LYS A 119 -9.07 -5.73 -10.05
CA LYS A 119 -8.86 -4.28 -10.19
C LYS A 119 -8.85 -3.59 -8.83
N ASN A 120 -9.85 -3.85 -8.00
CA ASN A 120 -9.94 -3.27 -6.66
C ASN A 120 -8.70 -3.64 -5.81
N LEU A 121 -8.28 -4.91 -5.84
CA LEU A 121 -7.09 -5.35 -5.10
C LEU A 121 -5.82 -4.67 -5.60
N SER A 122 -5.66 -4.54 -6.92
CA SER A 122 -4.52 -3.84 -7.54
C SER A 122 -4.48 -2.36 -7.16
N GLU A 123 -5.63 -1.67 -7.17
CA GLU A 123 -5.74 -0.26 -6.76
C GLU A 123 -5.39 -0.09 -5.27
N LYS A 124 -5.88 -0.97 -4.39
CA LYS A 124 -5.56 -0.90 -2.95
C LYS A 124 -4.09 -1.24 -2.66
N MET A 125 -3.49 -2.18 -3.39
CA MET A 125 -2.06 -2.46 -3.30
C MET A 125 -1.25 -1.22 -3.70
N ALA A 126 -1.54 -0.63 -4.86
CA ALA A 126 -0.85 0.55 -5.36
C ALA A 126 -0.99 1.75 -4.42
N ASN A 127 -2.18 1.98 -3.85
CA ASN A 127 -2.41 3.05 -2.89
C ASN A 127 -1.61 2.85 -1.60
N TYR A 128 -1.56 1.64 -1.06
CA TYR A 128 -0.76 1.33 0.12
C TYR A 128 0.74 1.50 -0.15
N GLU A 129 1.25 0.94 -1.26
CA GLU A 129 2.66 1.06 -1.63
C GLU A 129 3.07 2.51 -1.88
N LYS A 130 2.24 3.27 -2.58
CA LYS A 130 2.41 4.72 -2.75
C LYS A 130 2.53 5.40 -1.39
N SER A 131 1.58 5.15 -0.50
CA SER A 131 1.54 5.74 0.84
C SER A 131 2.79 5.41 1.68
N VAL A 132 3.31 4.19 1.59
CA VAL A 132 4.58 3.78 2.22
C VAL A 132 5.77 4.55 1.63
N ILE A 133 5.85 4.67 0.30
CA ILE A 133 6.93 5.42 -0.37
C ILE A 133 6.87 6.90 0.03
N GLN A 134 5.68 7.50 0.09
CA GLN A 134 5.51 8.89 0.50
C GLN A 134 6.01 9.13 1.92
N LEU A 135 5.68 8.27 2.88
CA LEU A 135 6.20 8.40 4.25
C LEU A 135 7.72 8.28 4.28
N LYS A 136 8.28 7.36 3.49
CA LYS A 136 9.72 7.16 3.42
C LYS A 136 10.46 8.42 2.93
N GLN A 137 9.89 9.16 1.99
CA GLN A 137 10.48 10.42 1.50
C GLN A 137 10.63 11.47 2.61
N ILE A 138 9.71 11.48 3.58
CA ILE A 138 9.72 12.44 4.70
C ILE A 138 10.23 11.82 6.01
N THR A 139 10.85 10.64 5.92
CA THR A 139 11.50 9.98 7.07
C THR A 139 13.00 10.19 6.99
N ASN A 140 13.46 11.19 7.73
CA ASN A 140 14.83 11.65 7.83
C ASN A 140 15.48 11.90 6.44
N PRO A 141 14.86 12.70 5.55
CA PRO A 141 15.44 13.02 4.25
C PRO A 141 16.79 13.75 4.36
N SER A 142 17.59 13.66 3.30
CA SER A 142 18.80 14.45 3.17
C SER A 142 18.49 15.92 2.87
N SER A 143 19.42 16.81 3.22
CA SER A 143 19.31 18.22 2.88
C SER A 143 19.21 18.45 1.37
N SER A 144 19.97 17.72 0.56
CA SER A 144 19.92 17.81 -0.91
C SER A 144 18.53 17.48 -1.48
N PHE A 145 17.84 16.48 -0.92
CA PHE A 145 16.47 16.15 -1.32
C PHE A 145 15.53 17.30 -1.00
N VAL A 146 15.61 17.85 0.22
CA VAL A 146 14.79 18.99 0.64
C VAL A 146 15.06 20.20 -0.24
N GLU A 147 16.32 20.51 -0.55
CA GLU A 147 16.67 21.61 -1.45
C GLU A 147 16.07 21.45 -2.83
N GLU A 148 16.18 20.25 -3.42
CA GLU A 148 15.60 19.94 -4.73
C GLU A 148 14.09 20.20 -4.73
N ARG A 149 13.36 19.73 -3.71
CA ARG A 149 11.92 19.91 -3.61
C ARG A 149 11.50 21.36 -3.40
N LEU A 150 12.24 22.13 -2.60
CA LEU A 150 11.97 23.55 -2.37
C LEU A 150 12.14 24.39 -3.63
N ARG A 151 13.15 24.06 -4.47
CA ARG A 151 13.42 24.78 -5.73
C ARG A 151 12.32 24.60 -6.79
N GLU A 152 11.42 23.64 -6.61
CA GLU A 152 10.26 23.44 -7.49
C GLU A 152 9.06 24.33 -7.15
N ILE A 153 9.14 25.11 -6.07
CA ILE A 153 8.07 25.98 -5.60
C ILE A 153 8.29 27.38 -6.18
N ASP A 154 7.31 27.88 -6.91
CA ASP A 154 7.36 29.12 -7.68
C ASP A 154 7.67 30.38 -6.86
N THR A 155 7.23 30.41 -5.60
CA THR A 155 7.46 31.53 -4.69
C THR A 155 8.80 31.46 -3.97
N VAL A 156 9.44 30.29 -3.93
CA VAL A 156 10.76 30.11 -3.31
C VAL A 156 11.84 30.64 -4.24
N THR A 157 12.59 31.64 -3.79
CA THR A 157 13.58 32.34 -4.62
C THR A 157 15.00 31.84 -4.42
N GLU A 158 15.36 31.48 -3.19
CA GLU A 158 16.68 30.98 -2.84
C GLU A 158 16.57 29.91 -1.76
N VAL A 159 17.55 29.00 -1.72
CA VAL A 159 17.60 27.88 -0.77
C VAL A 159 19.05 27.66 -0.33
N GLN A 160 19.25 27.49 0.99
CA GLN A 160 20.54 27.28 1.60
C GLN A 160 20.45 26.29 2.77
N SER A 161 21.21 25.20 2.70
CA SER A 161 21.40 24.30 3.84
C SER A 161 22.33 24.91 4.89
N ALA A 162 21.96 24.77 6.16
CA ALA A 162 22.83 25.09 7.28
C ALA A 162 23.99 24.10 7.39
N THR A 163 25.11 24.56 7.97
CA THR A 163 26.27 23.70 8.29
C THR A 163 26.58 23.79 9.77
N GLU A 164 27.36 22.86 10.32
CA GLU A 164 27.65 22.86 11.77
C GLU A 164 28.35 24.14 12.23
N ASN A 165 29.16 24.74 11.35
CA ASN A 165 29.89 25.97 11.62
C ASN A 165 29.07 27.23 11.29
N HIS A 166 27.92 27.08 10.64
CA HIS A 166 27.07 28.16 10.17
C HIS A 166 25.61 27.77 10.36
N VAL A 167 25.19 27.75 11.63
CA VAL A 167 23.79 27.55 12.02
C VAL A 167 23.46 28.34 13.29
N PRO A 168 22.38 29.15 13.31
CA PRO A 168 22.18 30.15 14.37
C PRO A 168 22.09 29.60 15.80
N ASN A 169 21.68 28.34 15.97
CA ASN A 169 21.43 27.74 17.29
C ASN A 169 22.43 26.62 17.68
N GLY A 170 23.38 26.28 16.81
CA GLY A 170 24.39 25.23 17.05
C GLY A 170 23.88 23.79 17.21
N HIS A 171 22.61 23.49 16.89
CA HIS A 171 22.01 22.17 17.15
C HIS A 171 22.13 21.15 16.01
N LEU A 172 22.69 21.52 14.85
CA LEU A 172 22.89 20.57 13.74
C LEU A 172 23.79 19.39 14.17
N ASN A 173 23.33 18.17 13.92
CA ASN A 173 24.02 16.91 14.26
C ASN A 173 24.37 16.74 15.76
N LYS A 174 23.73 17.49 16.66
CA LYS A 174 23.87 17.30 18.11
C LYS A 174 22.82 16.34 18.64
N GLN A 175 23.06 15.75 19.81
CA GLN A 175 22.08 14.87 20.46
C GLN A 175 20.77 15.64 20.72
N GLY A 176 19.66 15.14 20.16
CA GLY A 176 18.34 15.79 20.24
C GLY A 176 18.17 17.01 19.33
N GLY A 177 19.15 17.28 18.45
CA GLY A 177 19.08 18.30 17.40
C GLY A 177 18.62 17.73 16.06
N TYR A 178 18.54 18.58 15.06
CA TYR A 178 18.18 18.18 13.69
C TYR A 178 19.38 17.57 12.94
N THR A 179 19.08 16.64 12.05
CA THR A 179 20.02 15.98 11.12
C THR A 179 20.25 16.81 9.86
N ALA A 180 19.29 17.66 9.50
CA ALA A 180 19.42 18.67 8.46
C ALA A 180 18.56 19.89 8.79
N SER A 181 18.97 21.07 8.32
CA SER A 181 18.16 22.28 8.37
C SER A 181 18.38 23.07 7.09
N VAL A 182 17.30 23.30 6.35
CA VAL A 182 17.34 23.95 5.03
C VAL A 182 16.49 25.21 5.08
N TYR A 183 17.15 26.36 4.94
CA TYR A 183 16.52 27.68 4.92
C TYR A 183 16.18 28.07 3.49
N PHE A 184 15.11 28.83 3.34
CA PHE A 184 14.69 29.35 2.04
C PHE A 184 14.07 30.74 2.17
N SER A 185 14.17 31.52 1.11
CA SER A 185 13.47 32.79 0.96
C SER A 185 12.22 32.64 0.09
N ASP A 186 11.17 33.36 0.43
CA ASP A 186 9.91 33.38 -0.32
C ASP A 186 9.58 34.81 -0.79
N ASN A 187 9.25 34.99 -2.07
CA ASN A 187 9.02 36.31 -2.66
C ASN A 187 7.77 37.02 -2.15
N GLN A 188 6.93 36.35 -1.36
CA GLN A 188 5.77 36.95 -0.71
C GLN A 188 6.14 37.64 0.61
N VAL A 189 7.34 37.41 1.14
CA VAL A 189 7.90 38.20 2.26
C VAL A 189 8.44 39.51 1.70
N THR A 190 7.90 40.63 2.20
CA THR A 190 8.24 41.97 1.70
C THR A 190 9.15 42.76 2.64
N GLU A 191 9.25 42.29 3.88
CA GLU A 191 10.02 42.90 4.95
C GLU A 191 11.52 42.67 4.73
N SER A 192 12.30 43.73 4.94
CA SER A 192 13.76 43.62 4.92
C SER A 192 14.22 42.92 6.20
N VAL A 193 14.96 41.82 6.03
CA VAL A 193 15.56 41.05 7.13
C VAL A 193 17.07 41.18 7.02
N GLU A 194 17.70 41.69 8.07
CA GLU A 194 19.14 41.82 8.20
C GLU A 194 19.81 40.44 8.32
N GLY A 195 20.98 40.29 7.70
CA GLY A 195 21.77 39.06 7.77
C GLY A 195 22.64 38.88 6.53
N VAL A 196 23.78 38.20 6.68
CA VAL A 196 24.76 38.05 5.59
C VAL A 196 24.32 37.07 4.50
N ASP A 197 23.52 36.07 4.86
CA ASP A 197 22.93 35.07 3.97
C ASP A 197 21.58 34.57 4.49
N ILE A 198 20.96 33.58 3.83
CA ILE A 198 19.61 33.10 4.18
C ILE A 198 19.61 32.41 5.54
N VAL A 199 20.66 31.65 5.85
CA VAL A 199 20.79 30.96 7.14
C VAL A 199 20.86 31.98 8.28
N ASP A 200 21.60 33.07 8.08
CA ASP A 200 21.75 34.17 9.05
C ASP A 200 20.44 34.95 9.24
N LYS A 201 19.72 35.20 8.14
CA LYS A 201 18.38 35.80 8.15
C LYS A 201 17.30 34.89 8.75
N GLY A 202 17.56 33.59 8.80
CA GLY A 202 16.73 32.60 9.48
C GLY A 202 15.36 32.41 8.81
N THR A 203 14.34 32.13 9.63
CA THR A 203 12.97 31.85 9.14
C THR A 203 12.23 33.07 8.62
N ASP A 204 12.70 34.28 8.95
CA ASP A 204 11.94 35.51 8.68
C ASP A 204 11.90 35.85 7.18
N VAL A 205 12.84 35.37 6.37
CA VAL A 205 12.86 35.59 4.91
C VAL A 205 11.99 34.65 4.08
N GLY A 206 11.44 33.60 4.69
CA GLY A 206 10.59 32.65 3.96
C GLY A 206 10.24 31.46 4.84
N GLY A 207 11.25 30.72 5.28
CA GLY A 207 11.05 29.64 6.22
C GLY A 207 12.25 28.71 6.39
N ASN A 208 11.99 27.60 7.06
CA ASN A 208 13.01 26.59 7.34
C ASN A 208 12.38 25.19 7.41
N ILE A 209 13.09 24.22 6.85
CA ILE A 209 12.75 22.80 6.96
C ILE A 209 13.75 22.16 7.92
N GLU A 210 13.29 21.80 9.11
CA GLU A 210 14.09 21.12 10.13
C GLU A 210 13.83 19.61 10.02
N VAL A 211 14.88 18.80 9.83
CA VAL A 211 14.77 17.34 9.71
C VAL A 211 15.31 16.68 10.96
N TYR A 212 14.54 15.76 11.53
CA TYR A 212 14.87 15.01 12.73
C TYR A 212 15.11 13.53 12.46
N LYS A 213 15.76 12.86 13.40
CA LYS A 213 16.01 11.42 13.30
C LYS A 213 14.73 10.62 13.48
N THR A 214 13.84 11.08 14.36
CA THR A 214 12.55 10.42 14.64
C THR A 214 11.39 11.41 14.65
N LYS A 215 10.17 10.89 14.50
CA LYS A 215 8.94 11.69 14.57
C LYS A 215 8.78 12.34 15.95
N GLU A 216 9.11 11.62 17.02
CA GLU A 216 9.02 12.12 18.39
C GLU A 216 9.94 13.32 18.64
N GLU A 217 11.12 13.35 18.00
CA GLU A 217 12.03 14.49 18.08
C GLU A 217 11.45 15.72 17.34
N ALA A 218 10.85 15.51 16.16
CA ALA A 218 10.15 16.57 15.43
C ALA A 218 8.95 17.12 16.24
N GLU A 219 8.16 16.26 16.88
CA GLU A 219 7.03 16.68 17.73
C GLU A 219 7.48 17.43 18.99
N LYS A 220 8.59 17.03 19.61
CA LYS A 220 9.19 17.78 20.71
C LYS A 220 9.62 19.17 20.28
N ARG A 221 10.20 19.30 19.09
CA ARG A 221 10.54 20.60 18.51
C ARG A 221 9.29 21.45 18.30
N ASN A 222 8.27 20.87 17.70
CA ASN A 222 7.00 21.55 17.44
C ASN A 222 6.37 22.07 18.74
N THR A 223 6.37 21.24 19.79
CA THR A 223 5.91 21.61 21.14
C THR A 223 6.73 22.75 21.74
N TYR A 224 8.05 22.73 21.55
CA TYR A 224 8.92 23.82 21.98
C TYR A 224 8.60 25.13 21.25
N LEU A 225 8.38 25.08 19.93
CA LEU A 225 8.04 26.26 19.12
C LEU A 225 6.70 26.87 19.57
N SER A 226 5.70 26.05 19.89
CA SER A 226 4.40 26.52 20.38
C SER A 226 4.46 27.36 21.65
N ALA A 227 5.52 27.23 22.46
CA ALA A 227 5.70 28.08 23.64
C ALA A 227 5.95 29.56 23.29
N PHE A 228 6.26 29.85 22.02
CA PHE A 228 6.56 31.19 21.51
C PHE A 228 5.47 31.72 20.55
N ASP A 229 4.36 31.00 20.39
CA ASP A 229 3.23 31.44 19.57
C ASP A 229 2.62 32.74 20.10
N GLY A 230 2.26 33.65 19.19
CA GLY A 230 1.63 34.94 19.50
C GLY A 230 2.37 36.14 18.90
N ASN A 231 2.00 37.36 19.29
CA ASN A 231 2.47 38.58 18.62
C ASN A 231 3.84 39.10 19.13
N GLY A 232 4.73 38.20 19.56
CA GLY A 232 6.04 38.55 20.12
C GLY A 232 7.18 38.56 19.10
N ILE A 233 8.31 39.18 19.47
CA ILE A 233 9.55 39.17 18.66
C ILE A 233 10.14 37.75 18.50
N LEU A 234 9.75 36.82 19.37
CA LEU A 234 10.17 35.41 19.33
C LEU A 234 9.21 34.52 18.53
N ASN A 235 8.19 35.10 17.88
CA ASN A 235 7.21 34.34 17.11
C ASN A 235 7.93 33.52 16.02
N PRO A 236 7.80 32.18 16.04
CA PRO A 236 8.54 31.30 15.13
C PRO A 236 7.98 31.24 13.71
N GLY A 237 6.88 31.95 13.43
CA GLY A 237 6.04 31.79 12.26
C GLY A 237 5.09 30.59 12.40
N SER A 238 4.55 30.08 11.30
CA SER A 238 3.80 28.82 11.35
C SER A 238 4.76 27.64 11.40
N HIS A 239 4.34 26.54 12.04
CA HIS A 239 5.15 25.32 12.12
C HIS A 239 4.28 24.07 12.22
N TYR A 240 4.63 23.04 11.43
CA TYR A 240 3.87 21.79 11.33
C TYR A 240 4.79 20.59 11.18
N VAL A 241 4.40 19.47 11.78
CA VAL A 241 5.15 18.19 11.74
C VAL A 241 4.58 17.28 10.66
N TYR A 242 5.46 16.77 9.80
CA TYR A 242 5.15 15.72 8.82
C TYR A 242 6.25 14.66 8.84
N GLY A 243 5.93 13.45 9.28
CA GLY A 243 6.93 12.39 9.46
C GLY A 243 7.99 12.82 10.47
N THR A 244 9.24 12.97 10.03
CA THR A 244 10.34 13.47 10.87
C THR A 244 10.75 14.91 10.53
N ILE A 245 9.91 15.64 9.79
CA ILE A 245 10.18 17.00 9.32
C ILE A 245 9.32 17.99 10.10
N VAL A 246 9.89 19.14 10.45
CA VAL A 246 9.15 20.34 10.85
C VAL A 246 9.25 21.36 9.72
N ILE A 247 8.11 21.70 9.11
CA ILE A 247 8.01 22.77 8.12
C ILE A 247 7.69 24.05 8.87
N ARG A 248 8.56 25.06 8.76
CA ARG A 248 8.36 26.39 9.34
C ARG A 248 8.23 27.43 8.23
N THR A 249 7.29 28.36 8.35
CA THR A 249 7.12 29.47 7.40
C THR A 249 7.09 30.81 8.12
N SER A 250 7.61 31.85 7.47
CA SER A 250 7.88 33.16 8.05
C SER A 250 6.66 33.78 8.72
N ARG A 251 6.88 34.42 9.88
CA ARG A 251 5.87 35.21 10.60
C ARG A 251 5.41 36.47 9.82
N HIS A 252 6.16 36.87 8.80
CA HIS A 252 5.83 37.99 7.92
C HIS A 252 4.76 37.65 6.89
N LEU A 253 4.56 36.36 6.61
CA LEU A 253 3.48 35.89 5.77
C LEU A 253 2.15 35.98 6.50
N THR A 254 1.08 36.32 5.76
CA THR A 254 -0.29 36.20 6.29
C THR A 254 -0.61 34.73 6.58
N ALA A 255 -1.57 34.47 7.47
CA ALA A 255 -1.98 33.10 7.81
C ALA A 255 -2.35 32.24 6.58
N ASN A 256 -3.00 32.84 5.58
CA ASN A 256 -3.35 32.15 4.32
C ASN A 256 -2.10 31.81 3.49
N GLN A 257 -1.11 32.70 3.43
CA GLN A 257 0.15 32.44 2.74
C GLN A 257 0.96 31.37 3.46
N GLN A 258 1.04 31.42 4.79
CA GLN A 258 1.69 30.38 5.60
C GLN A 258 1.07 29.01 5.33
N THR A 259 -0.27 28.92 5.35
CA THR A 259 -1.00 27.67 5.10
C THR A 259 -0.75 27.16 3.68
N GLY A 260 -0.89 28.03 2.68
CA GLY A 260 -0.70 27.67 1.28
C GLY A 260 0.73 27.25 0.96
N LEU A 261 1.72 27.92 1.54
CA LEU A 261 3.13 27.59 1.37
C LEU A 261 3.49 26.27 2.06
N THR A 262 3.04 26.05 3.30
CA THR A 262 3.24 24.78 4.02
C THR A 262 2.67 23.61 3.21
N GLU A 263 1.45 23.74 2.68
CA GLU A 263 0.82 22.69 1.87
C GLU A 263 1.61 22.43 0.59
N LYS A 264 2.01 23.48 -0.15
CA LYS A 264 2.85 23.35 -1.35
C LYS A 264 4.16 22.62 -1.04
N ILE A 265 4.85 23.00 0.04
CA ILE A 265 6.09 22.35 0.47
C ILE A 265 5.84 20.88 0.79
N TYR A 266 4.83 20.59 1.61
CA TYR A 266 4.49 19.22 1.99
C TYR A 266 4.19 18.35 0.77
N GLN A 267 3.35 18.83 -0.17
CA GLN A 267 3.04 18.12 -1.39
C GLN A 267 4.28 17.83 -2.25
N LYS A 268 5.20 18.79 -2.36
CA LYS A 268 6.48 18.58 -3.05
C LYS A 268 7.38 17.56 -2.38
N LEU A 269 7.40 17.51 -1.04
CA LEU A 269 8.17 16.53 -0.29
C LEU A 269 7.62 15.10 -0.43
N ILE A 270 6.31 14.93 -0.57
CA ILE A 270 5.67 13.61 -0.73
C ILE A 270 5.41 13.21 -2.20
N GLU A 271 5.71 14.08 -3.16
CA GLU A 271 5.55 13.78 -4.60
C GLU A 271 6.52 12.67 -5.02
N ILE A 272 6.02 11.58 -5.61
CA ILE A 272 6.86 10.51 -6.14
C ILE A 272 7.20 10.85 -7.59
N LYS A 273 8.50 10.93 -7.92
CA LYS A 273 9.00 11.14 -9.29
C LYS A 273 9.21 9.83 -10.03
#